data_AF-A0A535P5I9-F1
#
_entry.id   AF-A0A535P5I9-F1
#
_cell.length_a   1.000
_cell.length_b   1.000
_cell.length_c   1.000
_cell.angle_alpha   90.00
_cell.angle_beta   90.00
_cell.angle_gamma   90.00
#
_symmetry.space_group_name_H-M   'P 1'
#
loop_
_entity.id
_entity.type
_entity.pdbx_description
1 polymer ?
#
loop_
_entity_poly.entity_id
_entity_poly.type
_entity_poly.pdbx_seq_one_letter_code
_entity_poly.pdbx_strand_id
1 'polypeptide(L)'
;MGSEQDFRAFFIAYLRQRMSLLWSNAEVFRVLLSEMLVNVELRELYYQQVIMPTFKVAEQYFLAQSEEGHLRHIDVSLTVRAIASTLLGLLTTQLLGDQEIAQRWEELPEVLVTLMLDGLKPGEDTTHDRGQ
;
A
#
# COMPACT_ATOMS: atom_id res chain seq x y z
N MET A 1 24.80 0.28 7.80
CA MET A 1 23.73 -0.48 8.47
C MET A 1 22.48 0.38 8.70
N GLY A 2 22.13 1.31 7.78
CA GLY A 2 21.01 2.25 7.96
C GLY A 2 19.90 2.12 6.91
N SER A 3 20.23 1.87 5.64
CA SER A 3 19.29 2.01 4.51
C SER A 3 18.04 1.13 4.57
N GLU A 4 18.14 -0.13 4.96
CA GLU A 4 16.98 -1.05 4.98
C GLU A 4 16.01 -0.73 6.14
N GLN A 5 16.56 -0.45 7.32
CA GLN A 5 15.76 -0.06 8.48
C GLN A 5 15.14 1.33 8.29
N ASP A 6 15.87 2.24 7.62
CA ASP A 6 15.39 3.55 7.21
C ASP A 6 14.26 3.43 6.17
N PHE A 7 14.40 2.55 5.18
CA PHE A 7 13.36 2.30 4.17
C PHE A 7 12.10 1.71 4.79
N ARG A 8 12.23 0.72 5.69
CA ARG A 8 11.09 0.15 6.42
C ARG A 8 10.34 1.22 7.21
N ALA A 9 11.06 2.03 7.99
CA ALA A 9 10.47 3.08 8.81
C ALA A 9 9.76 4.13 7.93
N PHE A 10 10.40 4.53 6.84
CA PHE A 10 9.79 5.40 5.84
C PHE A 10 8.50 4.80 5.28
N PHE A 11 8.51 3.53 4.88
CA PHE A 11 7.37 2.90 4.22
C PHE A 11 6.18 2.73 5.17
N ILE A 12 6.43 2.41 6.44
CA ILE A 12 5.40 2.44 7.50
C ILE A 12 4.79 3.83 7.62
N ALA A 13 5.61 4.88 7.71
CA ALA A 13 5.14 6.26 7.82
C ALA A 13 4.31 6.69 6.59
N TYR A 14 4.76 6.31 5.39
CA TYR A 14 4.04 6.54 4.15
C TYR A 14 2.66 5.88 4.14
N LEU A 15 2.58 4.59 4.49
CA LEU A 15 1.30 3.86 4.53
C LEU A 15 0.36 4.45 5.59
N ARG A 16 0.87 4.78 6.78
CA ARG A 16 0.07 5.44 7.83
C ARG A 16 -0.53 6.76 7.35
N GLN A 17 0.27 7.61 6.72
CA GLN A 17 -0.24 8.88 6.17
C GLN A 17 -1.32 8.63 5.10
N ARG A 18 -1.09 7.70 4.17
CA ARG A 18 -2.04 7.38 3.10
C ARG A 18 -3.35 6.83 3.65
N MET A 19 -3.29 5.90 4.61
CA MET A 19 -4.46 5.31 5.24
C MET A 19 -5.26 6.34 6.05
N SER A 20 -4.58 7.24 6.78
CA SER A 20 -5.24 8.34 7.49
C SER A 20 -6.02 9.27 6.56
N LEU A 21 -5.44 9.63 5.41
CA LEU A 21 -6.11 10.44 4.39
C LEU A 21 -7.33 9.73 3.79
N LEU A 22 -7.22 8.43 3.52
CA LEU A 22 -8.33 7.63 2.99
C LEU A 22 -9.47 7.54 4.02
N TRP A 23 -9.15 7.25 5.28
CA TRP A 23 -10.15 7.07 6.32
C TRP A 23 -10.85 8.38 6.71
N SER A 24 -10.10 9.46 6.87
CA SER A 24 -10.68 10.79 7.15
C SER A 24 -11.66 11.27 6.08
N ASN A 25 -11.58 10.70 4.87
CA ASN A 25 -12.45 11.00 3.74
C ASN A 25 -13.34 9.81 3.32
N ALA A 26 -13.52 8.81 4.18
CA ALA A 26 -14.17 7.55 3.83
C ALA A 26 -15.61 7.72 3.33
N GLU A 27 -16.38 8.65 3.89
CA GLU A 27 -17.76 8.92 3.45
C GLU A 27 -17.82 9.50 2.03
N VAL A 28 -16.93 10.47 1.73
CA VAL A 28 -16.81 11.04 0.37
C VAL A 28 -16.36 9.95 -0.60
N PHE A 29 -15.38 9.14 -0.17
CA PHE A 29 -14.90 8.02 -0.96
C PHE A 29 -15.99 6.99 -1.26
N ARG A 30 -16.83 6.64 -0.28
CA ARG A 30 -17.95 5.71 -0.45
C ARG A 30 -18.93 6.17 -1.52
N VAL A 31 -19.29 7.45 -1.51
CA VAL A 31 -20.19 8.04 -2.52
C VAL A 31 -19.55 8.02 -3.90
N LEU A 32 -18.30 8.48 -4.01
CA LEU A 32 -17.60 8.48 -5.30
C LEU A 32 -17.41 7.07 -5.86
N LEU A 33 -17.09 6.09 -5.00
CA LEU A 33 -16.95 4.70 -5.38
C LEU A 33 -18.26 4.15 -5.93
N SER A 34 -19.40 4.37 -5.25
CA SER A 34 -20.70 3.90 -5.74
C SER A 34 -21.05 4.52 -7.10
N GLU A 35 -20.79 5.82 -7.28
CA GLU A 35 -21.06 6.50 -8.54
C GLU A 35 -20.17 5.98 -9.68
N MET A 36 -18.87 5.79 -9.44
CA MET A 36 -17.96 5.23 -10.45
C MET A 36 -18.32 3.81 -10.90
N LEU A 37 -18.99 3.03 -10.05
CA LEU A 37 -19.43 1.68 -10.41
C LEU A 37 -20.60 1.68 -11.40
N VAL A 38 -21.45 2.71 -11.38
CA VAL A 38 -22.67 2.77 -12.21
C VAL A 38 -22.61 3.81 -13.33
N ASN A 39 -21.82 4.88 -13.16
CA ASN A 39 -21.68 5.99 -14.09
C ASN A 39 -20.35 5.89 -14.86
N VAL A 40 -20.42 5.56 -16.15
CA VAL A 40 -19.23 5.33 -16.98
C VAL A 40 -18.46 6.63 -17.24
N GLU A 41 -19.15 7.73 -17.49
CA GLU A 41 -18.55 9.03 -17.76
C GLU A 41 -17.77 9.53 -16.54
N LEU A 42 -18.35 9.41 -15.34
CA LEU A 42 -17.65 9.77 -14.11
C LEU A 42 -16.46 8.86 -13.84
N ARG A 43 -16.60 7.54 -14.07
CA ARG A 43 -15.50 6.59 -13.92
C ARG A 43 -14.32 6.93 -14.82
N GLU A 44 -14.57 7.23 -16.09
CA GLU A 44 -13.54 7.61 -17.04
C GLU A 44 -12.86 8.92 -16.64
N LEU A 45 -13.66 9.93 -16.26
CA LEU A 45 -13.16 11.21 -15.79
C LEU A 45 -12.28 11.07 -14.55
N TYR A 46 -12.75 10.34 -13.53
CA TYR A 46 -12.02 10.13 -12.29
C TYR A 46 -10.75 9.30 -12.52
N TYR A 47 -10.81 8.29 -13.39
CA TYR A 47 -9.63 7.52 -13.75
C TYR A 47 -8.55 8.39 -14.39
N GLN A 48 -8.93 9.21 -15.37
CA GLN A 48 -8.00 10.07 -16.10
C GLN A 48 -7.44 11.22 -15.26
N GLN A 49 -8.28 11.84 -14.42
CA GLN A 49 -7.91 13.06 -13.70
C GLN A 49 -7.37 12.82 -12.30
N VAL A 50 -7.67 11.66 -11.68
CA VAL A 50 -7.28 11.37 -10.29
C VAL A 50 -6.39 10.14 -10.20
N ILE A 51 -6.87 8.99 -10.66
CA ILE A 51 -6.16 7.71 -10.48
C ILE A 51 -4.86 7.67 -11.28
N MET A 52 -4.90 7.98 -12.57
CA MET A 52 -3.71 7.90 -13.44
C MET A 52 -2.60 8.88 -12.99
N PRO A 53 -2.87 10.16 -12.68
CA PRO A 53 -1.85 11.06 -12.15
C PRO A 53 -1.27 10.60 -10.82
N THR A 54 -2.12 10.06 -9.93
CA THR A 54 -1.67 9.51 -8.64
C THR A 54 -0.69 8.36 -8.84
N PHE A 55 -0.99 7.44 -9.77
CA PHE A 55 -0.07 6.35 -10.10
C PHE A 55 1.24 6.84 -10.68
N LYS A 56 1.23 7.82 -11.59
CA LYS A 56 2.48 8.37 -12.16
C LYS A 56 3.42 8.92 -11.08
N VAL A 57 2.88 9.64 -10.09
CA VAL A 57 3.69 10.16 -8.97
C VAL A 57 4.29 9.02 -8.15
N ALA A 58 3.50 7.99 -7.84
CA ALA A 58 4.00 6.83 -7.11
C ALA A 58 5.03 6.02 -7.92
N GLU A 59 4.80 5.81 -9.21
CA GLU A 59 5.73 5.12 -10.11
C GLU A 59 7.09 5.85 -10.18
N GLN A 60 7.09 7.18 -10.31
CA GLN A 60 8.32 7.98 -10.28
C GLN A 60 9.12 7.81 -8.99
N TYR A 61 8.43 7.78 -7.85
CA TYR A 61 9.09 7.54 -6.56
C TYR A 61 9.75 6.15 -6.50
N PHE A 62 9.03 5.10 -6.89
CA PHE A 62 9.55 3.73 -6.88
C PHE A 62 10.69 3.52 -7.88
N LEU A 63 10.64 4.17 -9.05
CA LEU A 63 11.73 4.15 -10.03
C LEU A 63 13.00 4.76 -9.44
N ALA A 64 12.91 5.94 -8.81
CA ALA A 64 14.06 6.58 -8.17
C ALA A 64 14.69 5.68 -7.08
N GLN A 65 13.86 5.05 -6.24
CA GLN A 65 14.34 4.12 -5.22
C GLN A 65 15.00 2.85 -5.80
N SER A 66 14.54 2.39 -6.98
CA SER A 66 15.18 1.27 -7.69
C SER A 66 16.52 1.68 -8.31
N GLU A 67 16.62 2.88 -8.89
CA GLU A 67 17.86 3.44 -9.45
C GLU A 67 18.94 3.67 -8.37
N GLU A 68 18.53 4.07 -7.17
CA GLU A 68 19.40 4.25 -5.99
C GLU A 68 19.81 2.91 -5.35
N GLY A 69 19.28 1.78 -5.83
CA GLY A 69 19.58 0.44 -5.30
C GLY A 69 18.88 0.10 -3.98
N HIS A 70 17.93 0.94 -3.52
CA HIS A 70 17.11 0.68 -2.33
C HIS A 70 16.02 -0.37 -2.60
N LEU A 71 15.58 -0.48 -3.85
CA LEU A 71 14.62 -1.50 -4.29
C LEU A 71 15.24 -2.44 -5.31
N ARG A 72 14.92 -3.72 -5.18
CA ARG A 72 15.19 -4.71 -6.23
C ARG A 72 14.50 -4.30 -7.54
N HIS A 73 14.97 -4.83 -8.65
CA HIS A 73 14.28 -4.64 -9.93
C HIS A 73 12.89 -5.30 -9.88
N ILE A 74 11.85 -4.49 -10.00
CA ILE A 74 10.44 -4.89 -9.96
C ILE A 74 9.70 -4.25 -11.14
N ASP A 75 8.57 -4.85 -11.52
CA ASP A 75 7.59 -4.14 -12.34
C ASP A 75 6.94 -3.05 -11.49
N VAL A 76 7.47 -1.83 -11.58
CA VAL A 76 7.00 -0.68 -10.79
C VAL A 76 5.54 -0.38 -11.08
N SER A 77 5.12 -0.46 -12.34
CA SER A 77 3.76 -0.12 -12.73
C SER A 77 2.73 -1.05 -12.11
N LEU A 78 3.00 -2.36 -12.14
CA LEU A 78 2.12 -3.35 -11.53
C LEU A 78 2.23 -3.34 -10.01
N THR A 79 3.43 -3.13 -9.45
CA THR A 79 3.65 -3.09 -8.00
C THR A 79 2.87 -1.96 -7.34
N VAL A 80 2.95 -0.74 -7.89
CA VAL A 80 2.22 0.43 -7.37
C VAL A 80 0.72 0.18 -7.38
N ARG A 81 0.19 -0.44 -8.45
CA ARG A 81 -1.23 -0.82 -8.54
C ARG A 81 -1.60 -1.85 -7.49
N ALA A 82 -0.78 -2.89 -7.30
CA ALA A 82 -1.03 -3.91 -6.28
C ALA A 82 -1.11 -3.30 -4.87
N ILE A 83 -0.15 -2.45 -4.50
CA ILE A 83 -0.14 -1.75 -3.21
C ILE A 83 -1.41 -0.90 -3.04
N ALA A 84 -1.75 -0.08 -4.04
CA ALA A 84 -2.94 0.77 -3.97
C ALA A 84 -4.24 -0.04 -3.89
N SER A 85 -4.32 -1.15 -4.63
CA SER A 85 -5.46 -2.07 -4.58
C SER A 85 -5.59 -2.75 -3.21
N THR A 86 -4.48 -3.08 -2.54
CA THR A 86 -4.52 -3.59 -1.16
C THR A 86 -5.11 -2.55 -0.20
N LEU A 87 -4.66 -1.28 -0.29
CA LEU A 87 -5.20 -0.20 0.55
C LEU A 87 -6.69 0.03 0.29
N LEU A 88 -7.09 0.05 -0.98
CA LEU A 88 -8.51 0.16 -1.36
C LEU A 88 -9.33 -1.03 -0.84
N GLY A 89 -8.80 -2.24 -0.91
CA GLY A 89 -9.43 -3.45 -0.40
C GLY A 89 -9.67 -3.35 1.11
N LEU A 90 -8.65 -2.94 1.88
CA LEU A 90 -8.78 -2.74 3.34
C LEU A 90 -9.84 -1.68 3.68
N LEU A 91 -9.83 -0.56 2.96
CA LEU A 91 -10.84 0.50 3.14
C LEU A 91 -12.25 -0.03 2.83
N THR A 92 -12.41 -0.82 1.76
CA THR A 92 -13.69 -1.42 1.39
C THR A 92 -14.16 -2.40 2.47
N THR A 93 -13.27 -3.26 2.98
CA THR A 93 -13.58 -4.18 4.08
C THR A 93 -14.00 -3.44 5.34
N GLN A 94 -13.36 -2.32 5.68
CA GLN A 94 -13.76 -1.47 6.79
C GLN A 94 -15.14 -0.84 6.57
N LEU A 95 -15.42 -0.33 5.36
CA LEU A 95 -16.72 0.24 4.98
C LEU A 95 -17.86 -0.79 5.05
N LEU A 96 -17.54 -2.09 4.88
CA LEU A 96 -18.49 -3.19 5.05
C LEU A 96 -18.71 -3.57 6.53
N GLY A 97 -18.00 -2.95 7.46
CA GLY A 97 -18.20 -3.12 8.91
C GLY A 97 -17.35 -4.21 9.56
N ASP A 98 -16.25 -4.63 8.92
CA ASP A 98 -15.32 -5.59 9.52
C ASP A 98 -14.75 -5.08 10.84
N GLN A 99 -14.92 -5.88 11.89
CA GLN A 99 -14.56 -5.47 13.25
C GLN A 99 -13.06 -5.51 13.50
N GLU A 100 -12.34 -6.46 12.89
CA GLU A 100 -10.89 -6.58 13.11
C GLU A 100 -10.14 -5.41 12.50
N ILE A 101 -10.47 -5.04 11.26
CA ILE A 101 -9.90 -3.86 10.61
C ILE A 101 -10.28 -2.58 11.37
N ALA A 102 -11.53 -2.46 11.85
CA ALA A 102 -11.96 -1.27 12.57
C ALA A 102 -11.22 -1.07 13.90
N GLN A 103 -10.99 -2.16 14.66
CA GLN A 103 -10.34 -2.09 15.97
C GLN A 103 -8.82 -1.90 15.86
N ARG A 104 -8.20 -2.42 14.78
CA ARG A 104 -6.75 -2.50 14.64
C ARG A 104 -6.22 -1.73 13.44
N TRP A 105 -6.97 -0.72 12.98
CA TRP A 105 -6.64 0.09 11.80
C TRP A 105 -5.21 0.65 11.82
N GLU A 106 -4.78 1.15 12.99
CA GLU A 106 -3.47 1.78 13.18
C GLU A 106 -2.30 0.78 13.14
N GLU A 107 -2.56 -0.54 13.28
CA GLU A 107 -1.57 -1.61 13.20
C GLU A 107 -1.36 -2.13 11.76
N LEU A 108 -2.28 -1.81 10.85
CA LEU A 108 -2.23 -2.31 9.47
C LEU A 108 -0.99 -1.85 8.69
N PRO A 109 -0.43 -0.64 8.86
CA PRO A 109 0.80 -0.26 8.19
C PRO A 109 1.95 -1.23 8.47
N GLU A 110 2.15 -1.62 9.73
CA GLU A 110 3.18 -2.58 10.14
C GLU A 110 2.93 -3.97 9.53
N VAL A 111 1.68 -4.45 9.53
CA VAL A 111 1.29 -5.72 8.93
C VAL A 111 1.58 -5.72 7.42
N LEU A 112 1.21 -4.64 6.73
CA LEU A 112 1.42 -4.50 5.29
C LEU A 112 2.91 -4.42 4.94
N VAL A 113 3.69 -3.65 5.68
CA VAL A 113 5.14 -3.57 5.46
C VAL A 113 5.80 -4.93 5.67
N THR A 114 5.43 -5.65 6.73
CA THR A 114 5.91 -7.01 6.96
C THR A 114 5.56 -7.93 5.79
N LEU A 115 4.29 -7.92 5.35
CA LEU A 115 3.85 -8.73 4.21
C LEU A 115 4.60 -8.37 2.90
N MET A 116 4.83 -7.08 2.64
CA MET A 116 5.41 -6.60 1.39
C MET A 116 6.93 -6.77 1.34
N LEU A 117 7.63 -6.65 2.48
CA LEU A 117 9.09 -6.75 2.54
C LEU A 117 9.55 -8.18 2.89
N ASP A 118 8.87 -8.83 3.83
CA ASP A 118 9.29 -10.11 4.41
C ASP A 118 8.50 -11.29 3.81
N GLY A 119 7.30 -11.03 3.30
CA GLY A 119 6.41 -12.06 2.78
C GLY A 119 5.73 -12.87 3.90
N LEU A 120 5.18 -14.03 3.54
CA LEU A 120 4.44 -14.91 4.48
C LEU A 120 5.22 -16.13 4.97
N LYS A 121 6.37 -16.42 4.34
CA LYS A 121 7.16 -17.59 4.71
C LYS A 121 7.88 -17.31 6.03
N PRO A 122 8.14 -18.34 6.85
CA PRO A 122 9.08 -18.19 7.96
C PRO A 122 10.37 -17.60 7.41
N GLY A 123 10.92 -16.59 8.07
CA GLY A 123 12.26 -16.09 7.75
C GLY A 123 13.22 -17.27 7.79
N GLU A 124 14.22 -17.30 6.91
CA GLU A 124 15.29 -18.27 7.04
C GLU A 124 15.94 -18.04 8.39
N ASP A 125 15.59 -18.86 9.38
CA ASP A 125 16.32 -18.95 10.63
C ASP A 125 17.74 -19.30 10.20
N THR A 126 18.63 -18.32 10.22
CA THR A 126 20.07 -18.56 10.29
C THR A 126 20.37 -19.15 11.67
N THR A 127 19.80 -20.32 11.96
CA THR A 127 20.38 -21.26 12.91
C THR A 127 21.66 -21.71 12.25
N HIS A 128 22.71 -20.93 12.49
CA HIS A 128 24.06 -21.42 12.46
C HIS A 128 24.05 -22.73 13.25
N ASP A 129 24.22 -23.82 12.51
CA ASP A 129 24.62 -25.12 13.00
C ASP A 129 25.90 -24.94 13.82
N ARG A 130 25.74 -24.58 15.10
CA ARG A 130 26.75 -24.82 16.13
C ARG A 130 26.52 -26.24 16.61
N GLY A 131 26.96 -27.23 15.82
CA GLY A 131 26.81 -28.61 16.25
C GLY A 131 27.24 -29.67 15.27
N GLN A 132 28.52 -29.66 14.86
CA GLN A 132 29.40 -30.84 14.92
C GLN A 132 30.87 -30.49 14.69
#